data_AF-A0A963JTJ6-F1
#
_entry.id   AF-A0A963JTJ6-F1
#
_cell.length_a   1.000
_cell.length_b   1.000
_cell.length_c   1.000
_cell.angle_alpha   90.00
_cell.angle_beta   90.00
_cell.angle_gamma   90.00
#
_symmetry.space_group_name_H-M   'P 1'
#
loop_
_entity.id
_entity.type
_entity.pdbx_description
1 polymer ?
#
loop_
_entity_poly.entity_id
_entity_poly.type
_entity_poly.pdbx_seq_one_letter_code
_entity_poly.pdbx_strand_id
1 'polypeptide(L)'
;EVFAYGRMPLAFSARCFTARQRNLPKDDCQFSCMDHPDGLMLKTRESEDFLVLNGIQTQSARVHNLIDELPRMQSMGVAVARISPQAQHTHEILALFDAVRRGTLAPHDARAQLQPLVPDQSCNGYWHGQPGLDLVDAEALVAN
;
A
#
# COMPACT_ATOMS: atom_id res chain seq x y z
N GLU A 1 -2.02 -16.42 -2.78
CA GLU A 1 -1.56 -15.20 -2.11
C GLU A 1 -2.36 -14.01 -2.64
N VAL A 2 -2.68 -13.04 -1.79
CA VAL A 2 -3.28 -11.75 -2.16
C VAL A 2 -2.42 -10.62 -1.56
N PHE A 3 -2.14 -9.57 -2.35
CA PHE A 3 -1.49 -8.36 -1.84
C PHE A 3 -2.49 -7.58 -0.99
N ALA A 4 -2.36 -7.65 0.33
CA ALA A 4 -3.34 -7.15 1.28
C ALA A 4 -2.99 -5.76 1.84
N TYR A 5 -1.71 -5.38 1.80
CA TYR A 5 -1.27 -4.11 2.37
C TYR A 5 -0.04 -3.51 1.68
N GLY A 6 -0.06 -2.19 1.49
CA GLY A 6 1.09 -1.38 1.12
C GLY A 6 0.86 -0.60 -0.18
N ARG A 7 1.88 0.16 -0.61
CA ARG A 7 1.85 0.83 -1.92
C ARG A 7 1.94 -0.23 -3.03
N MET A 8 0.97 -0.28 -3.93
CA MET A 8 0.91 -1.29 -5.00
C MET A 8 1.97 -0.99 -6.06
N PRO A 9 2.80 -1.97 -6.46
CA PRO A 9 3.67 -1.82 -7.63
C PRO A 9 2.83 -1.74 -8.92
N LEU A 10 3.00 -0.66 -9.67
CA LEU A 10 2.22 -0.39 -10.90
C LEU A 10 3.05 -0.61 -12.17
N ALA A 11 4.33 -0.23 -12.15
CA ALA A 11 5.26 -0.50 -13.24
C ALA A 11 6.70 -0.63 -12.75
N PHE A 12 7.55 -1.18 -13.62
CA PHE A 12 8.97 -1.36 -13.39
C PHE A 12 9.79 -0.75 -14.54
N SER A 13 10.97 -0.26 -14.23
CA SER A 13 11.92 0.30 -15.19
C SER A 13 13.28 -0.39 -15.10
N ALA A 14 13.99 -0.46 -16.23
CA ALA A 14 15.38 -0.94 -16.27
C ALA A 14 16.38 0.03 -15.62
N ARG A 15 15.96 1.27 -15.32
CA ARG A 15 16.74 2.30 -14.64
C ARG A 15 15.95 2.87 -13.46
N CYS A 16 16.64 3.05 -12.35
CA CYS A 16 16.11 3.68 -11.14
C CYS A 16 15.59 5.11 -11.44
N PHE A 17 14.33 5.37 -11.10
CA PHE A 17 13.69 6.66 -11.27
C PHE A 17 14.30 7.72 -10.36
N THR A 18 14.62 7.39 -9.11
CA THR A 18 15.30 8.31 -8.18
C THR A 18 16.66 8.75 -8.71
N ALA A 19 17.45 7.81 -9.23
CA ALA A 19 18.74 8.10 -9.83
C ALA A 19 18.58 9.01 -11.06
N ARG A 20 17.60 8.71 -11.94
CA ARG A 20 17.30 9.55 -13.11
C ARG A 20 16.87 10.95 -12.71
N GLN A 21 16.03 11.10 -11.70
CA GLN A 21 15.57 12.38 -11.20
C GLN A 21 16.73 13.23 -10.66
N ARG A 22 17.72 12.60 -10.02
CA ARG A 22 18.96 13.26 -9.57
C ARG A 22 20.04 13.38 -10.64
N ASN A 23 19.73 13.05 -11.90
CA ASN A 23 20.69 13.02 -13.02
C ASN A 23 21.91 12.11 -12.78
N LEU A 24 21.79 11.07 -11.96
CA LEU A 24 22.83 10.09 -11.69
C LEU A 24 22.82 8.97 -12.75
N PRO A 25 23.99 8.49 -13.21
CA PRO A 25 24.09 7.34 -14.11
C PRO A 25 23.55 6.06 -13.43
N LYS A 26 23.17 5.06 -14.24
CA LYS A 26 22.63 3.78 -13.72
C LYS A 26 23.65 3.05 -12.86
N ASP A 27 24.91 3.04 -13.30
CA ASP A 27 25.98 2.24 -12.69
C ASP A 27 26.61 2.91 -11.45
N ASP A 28 26.28 4.18 -11.20
CA ASP A 28 26.65 4.93 -9.99
C ASP A 28 25.45 5.74 -9.48
N CYS A 29 24.39 5.03 -9.07
CA CYS A 29 23.16 5.64 -8.56
C CYS A 29 23.26 6.18 -7.12
N GLN A 30 24.40 5.90 -6.46
CA GLN A 30 24.74 6.30 -5.09
C GLN A 30 23.73 5.87 -4.03
N PHE A 31 22.90 4.87 -4.31
CA PHE A 31 21.80 4.43 -3.43
C PHE A 31 20.87 5.57 -2.99
N SER A 32 20.76 6.61 -3.81
CA SER A 32 19.99 7.84 -3.53
C SER A 32 18.52 7.64 -3.16
N CYS A 33 17.95 6.47 -3.48
CA CYS A 33 16.61 6.11 -3.02
C CYS A 33 16.51 5.89 -1.51
N MET A 34 17.62 5.64 -0.80
CA MET A 34 17.62 5.48 0.66
C MET A 34 17.20 6.75 1.41
N ASP A 35 17.38 7.93 0.81
CA ASP A 35 16.92 9.20 1.36
C ASP A 35 15.38 9.33 1.39
N HIS A 36 14.69 8.44 0.67
CA HIS A 36 13.24 8.39 0.56
C HIS A 36 12.77 6.96 0.86
N PRO A 37 12.78 6.53 2.14
CA PRO A 37 12.56 5.13 2.50
C PRO A 37 11.15 4.62 2.16
N ASP A 38 10.14 5.50 2.13
CA ASP A 38 8.78 5.21 1.63
C ASP A 38 8.58 5.62 0.15
N GLY A 39 9.66 5.95 -0.55
CA GLY A 39 9.67 6.46 -1.91
C GLY A 39 9.40 7.95 -2.02
N LEU A 40 9.53 8.47 -3.25
CA LEU A 40 9.32 9.88 -3.57
C LEU A 40 7.95 10.09 -4.22
N MET A 41 7.11 10.93 -3.59
CA MET A 41 5.81 11.32 -4.14
C MET A 41 5.95 12.18 -5.40
N LEU A 42 5.25 11.78 -6.45
CA LEU A 42 5.02 12.55 -7.67
C LEU A 42 3.61 13.12 -7.65
N LYS A 43 3.53 14.40 -8.00
CA LYS A 43 2.27 15.13 -8.11
C LYS A 43 1.93 15.43 -9.56
N THR A 44 0.63 15.53 -9.85
CA THR A 44 0.12 16.07 -11.11
C THR A 44 0.47 17.56 -11.24
N ARG A 45 0.15 18.16 -12.39
CA ARG A 45 0.34 19.61 -12.59
C ARG A 45 -0.61 20.42 -11.69
N GLU A 46 -1.73 19.81 -11.34
CA GLU A 46 -2.76 20.30 -10.43
C GLU A 46 -2.40 20.03 -8.96
N SER A 47 -1.19 19.53 -8.68
CA SER A 47 -0.66 19.23 -7.34
C SER A 47 -1.35 18.10 -6.59
N GLU A 48 -2.04 17.20 -7.30
CA GLU A 48 -2.64 16.00 -6.73
C GLU A 48 -1.61 14.87 -6.63
N ASP A 49 -1.67 14.09 -5.55
CA ASP A 49 -0.79 12.93 -5.35
C ASP A 49 -1.13 11.83 -6.36
N PHE A 50 -0.15 11.41 -7.15
CA PHE A 50 -0.37 10.53 -8.30
C PHE A 50 0.34 9.19 -8.15
N LEU A 51 1.66 9.20 -8.00
CA LEU A 51 2.50 8.01 -7.95
C LEU A 51 3.65 8.19 -6.97
N VAL A 52 4.22 7.08 -6.50
CA VAL A 52 5.47 7.08 -5.74
C VAL A 52 6.58 6.40 -6.52
N LEU A 53 7.75 7.03 -6.57
CA LEU A 53 8.98 6.45 -7.11
C LEU A 53 9.75 5.74 -6.00
N ASN A 54 9.89 4.43 -6.11
CA ASN A 54 10.66 3.62 -5.17
C ASN A 54 11.73 2.82 -5.95
N GLY A 55 12.88 3.45 -6.17
CA GLY A 55 13.96 2.88 -6.96
C GLY A 55 13.54 2.64 -8.41
N ILE A 56 13.42 1.37 -8.82
CA ILE A 56 12.99 0.97 -10.18
C ILE A 56 11.47 0.85 -10.33
N GLN A 57 10.71 0.95 -9.25
CA GLN A 57 9.26 0.79 -9.25
C GLN A 57 8.56 2.15 -9.28
N THR A 58 7.47 2.22 -10.04
CA THR A 58 6.40 3.17 -9.75
C THR A 58 5.34 2.45 -8.93
N GLN A 59 4.89 3.10 -7.87
CA GLN A 59 3.92 2.56 -6.93
C GLN A 59 2.71 3.50 -6.80
N SER A 60 1.61 3.00 -6.26
CA SER A 60 0.43 3.81 -5.96
C SER A 60 0.75 4.94 -4.94
N ALA A 61 0.10 6.09 -5.12
CA ALA A 61 0.15 7.18 -4.15
C ALA A 61 -0.63 6.86 -2.87
N ARG A 62 -1.73 6.11 -2.96
CA ARG A 62 -2.47 5.63 -1.78
C ARG A 62 -1.98 4.25 -1.35
N VAL A 63 -2.20 3.93 -0.08
CA VAL A 63 -1.83 2.64 0.52
C VAL A 63 -2.99 1.68 0.29
N HIS A 64 -2.75 0.60 -0.46
CA HIS A 64 -3.74 -0.45 -0.57
C HIS A 64 -3.89 -1.15 0.78
N ASN A 65 -5.10 -1.29 1.27
CA ASN A 65 -5.36 -1.86 2.59
C ASN A 65 -6.64 -2.70 2.58
N LEU A 66 -6.48 -4.01 2.79
CA LEU A 66 -7.55 -5.00 2.84
C LEU A 66 -7.78 -5.58 4.24
N ILE A 67 -7.43 -4.84 5.30
CA ILE A 67 -7.57 -5.36 6.66
C ILE A 67 -9.01 -5.75 7.00
N ASP A 68 -10.01 -5.01 6.49
CA ASP A 68 -11.44 -5.33 6.65
C ASP A 68 -11.84 -6.63 5.97
N GLU A 69 -11.15 -6.98 4.88
CA GLU A 69 -11.50 -8.09 4.00
C GLU A 69 -10.81 -9.39 4.41
N LEU A 70 -9.97 -9.39 5.45
CA LEU A 70 -9.28 -10.58 5.95
C LEU A 70 -10.22 -11.77 6.21
N PRO A 71 -11.36 -11.60 6.92
CA PRO A 71 -12.30 -12.70 7.13
C PRO A 71 -12.89 -13.24 5.82
N ARG A 72 -13.16 -12.36 4.85
CA ARG A 72 -13.67 -12.74 3.53
C ARG A 72 -12.61 -13.46 2.70
N MET A 73 -11.37 -12.98 2.72
CA MET A 73 -10.24 -13.67 2.09
C MET A 73 -10.08 -15.09 2.65
N GLN A 74 -10.20 -15.24 3.98
CA GLN A 74 -10.12 -16.55 4.62
C GLN A 74 -11.25 -17.48 4.18
N SER A 75 -12.50 -16.99 4.10
CA SER A 75 -13.64 -17.81 3.64
C SER A 75 -13.54 -18.19 2.16
N MET A 76 -12.89 -17.37 1.34
CA MET A 76 -12.55 -17.67 -0.06
C MET A 76 -11.37 -18.65 -0.22
N GLY A 77 -10.72 -19.07 0.87
CA GLY A 77 -9.58 -19.99 0.84
C GLY A 77 -8.25 -19.34 0.48
N VAL A 78 -8.10 -18.02 0.64
CA VAL A 78 -6.82 -17.32 0.46
C VAL A 78 -5.83 -17.78 1.52
N ALA A 79 -4.76 -18.46 1.09
CA ALA A 79 -3.76 -19.02 2.02
C ALA A 79 -2.78 -17.99 2.60
N VAL A 80 -2.54 -16.87 1.91
CA VAL A 80 -1.50 -15.88 2.27
C VAL A 80 -2.00 -14.47 1.96
N ALA A 81 -2.01 -13.61 2.99
CA ALA A 81 -2.14 -12.17 2.85
C ALA A 81 -0.74 -11.54 2.88
N ARG A 82 -0.32 -10.96 1.76
CA ARG A 82 1.00 -10.35 1.60
C ARG A 82 0.96 -8.89 2.04
N ILE A 83 1.93 -8.53 2.87
CA ILE A 83 2.15 -7.16 3.37
C ILE A 83 3.43 -6.63 2.75
N SER A 84 3.36 -5.51 2.04
CA SER A 84 4.55 -4.76 1.64
C SER A 84 4.97 -3.86 2.79
N PRO A 85 6.23 -3.96 3.27
CA PRO A 85 6.73 -3.11 4.34
C PRO A 85 6.70 -1.62 3.97
N GLN A 86 6.62 -0.79 5.01
CA GLN A 86 6.87 0.64 5.00
C GLN A 86 8.01 0.98 5.98
N ALA A 87 8.61 2.16 5.87
CA ALA A 87 9.80 2.52 6.61
C ALA A 87 9.61 2.50 8.14
N GLN A 88 8.43 2.91 8.59
CA GLN A 88 8.05 2.96 10.01
C GLN A 88 6.82 2.08 10.25
N HIS A 89 6.60 1.64 11.47
CA HIS A 89 5.37 0.97 11.90
C HIS A 89 5.01 -0.39 11.27
N THR A 90 5.90 -0.98 10.46
CA THR A 90 5.62 -2.28 9.80
C THR A 90 5.29 -3.39 10.81
N HIS A 91 5.94 -3.42 11.97
CA HIS A 91 5.69 -4.45 12.98
C HIS A 91 4.30 -4.29 13.62
N GLU A 92 3.90 -3.06 13.93
CA GLU A 92 2.58 -2.73 14.47
C GLU A 92 1.48 -3.10 13.47
N ILE A 93 1.68 -2.79 12.18
CA ILE A 93 0.77 -3.18 11.10
C ILE A 93 0.65 -4.70 11.02
N LEU A 94 1.77 -5.44 11.04
CA LEU A 94 1.76 -6.89 11.04
C LEU A 94 0.99 -7.46 12.25
N ALA A 95 1.15 -6.87 13.42
CA ALA A 95 0.42 -7.28 14.62
C ALA A 95 -1.10 -7.09 14.47
N LEU A 96 -1.54 -5.98 13.86
CA LEU A 96 -2.96 -5.72 13.58
C LEU A 96 -3.54 -6.73 12.59
N PHE A 97 -2.84 -7.00 11.48
CA PHE A 97 -3.24 -8.05 10.53
C PHE A 97 -3.27 -9.43 11.19
N ASP A 98 -2.29 -9.76 12.04
CA ASP A 98 -2.28 -11.03 12.77
C ASP A 98 -3.44 -11.16 13.77
N ALA A 99 -3.78 -10.07 14.47
CA ALA A 99 -4.90 -10.04 15.40
C ALA A 99 -6.24 -10.28 14.69
N VAL A 100 -6.46 -9.65 13.53
CA VAL A 100 -7.66 -9.90 12.71
C VAL A 100 -7.66 -11.34 12.18
N ARG A 101 -6.53 -11.83 11.68
CA ARG A 101 -6.37 -13.21 11.18
C ARG A 101 -6.68 -14.26 12.25
N ARG A 102 -6.38 -13.97 13.52
CA ARG A 102 -6.69 -14.84 14.67
C ARG A 102 -8.10 -14.63 15.23
N GLY A 103 -8.83 -13.61 14.77
CA GLY A 103 -10.13 -13.24 15.31
C GLY A 103 -10.06 -12.62 16.71
N THR A 104 -8.90 -12.12 17.14
CA THR A 104 -8.73 -11.46 18.45
C THR A 104 -9.02 -9.97 18.43
N LEU A 105 -9.17 -9.39 17.23
CA LEU A 105 -9.55 -7.99 17.01
C LEU A 105 -10.52 -7.91 15.83
N ALA A 106 -11.58 -7.11 15.96
CA ALA A 106 -12.50 -6.91 14.85
C ALA A 106 -11.82 -6.12 13.72
N PRO A 107 -12.12 -6.41 12.43
CA PRO A 107 -11.44 -5.75 11.31
C PRO A 107 -11.58 -4.22 11.34
N HIS A 108 -12.77 -3.72 11.65
CA HIS A 108 -13.04 -2.27 11.76
C HIS A 108 -12.18 -1.59 12.84
N ASP A 109 -12.05 -2.20 14.01
CA ASP A 109 -11.22 -1.68 15.11
C ASP A 109 -9.74 -1.70 14.72
N ALA A 110 -9.30 -2.77 14.05
CA ALA A 110 -7.94 -2.88 13.55
C ALA A 110 -7.63 -1.81 12.49
N ARG A 111 -8.57 -1.54 11.57
CA ARG A 111 -8.46 -0.45 10.59
C ARG A 111 -8.32 0.90 11.27
N ALA A 112 -9.13 1.18 12.29
CA ALA A 112 -9.06 2.44 13.03
C ALA A 112 -7.69 2.62 13.72
N GLN A 113 -7.14 1.55 14.29
CA GLN A 113 -5.80 1.55 14.90
C GLN A 113 -4.67 1.62 13.87
N LEU A 114 -4.89 1.11 12.65
CA LEU A 114 -3.92 1.11 11.57
C LEU A 114 -3.82 2.49 10.89
N GLN A 115 -4.93 3.23 10.82
CA GLN A 115 -5.02 4.52 10.11
C GLN A 115 -4.02 5.61 10.54
N PRO A 116 -3.58 5.75 11.81
CA PRO A 116 -2.52 6.68 12.17
C PRO A 116 -1.10 6.18 11.82
N LEU A 117 -0.94 4.91 11.45
CA LEU A 117 0.36 4.28 11.18
C LEU A 117 0.74 4.31 9.69
N VAL A 118 -0.23 4.55 8.80
CA VAL A 118 -0.02 4.52 7.35
C VAL A 118 0.68 5.80 6.86
N PRO A 119 1.59 5.70 5.87
CA PRO A 119 2.29 6.87 5.34
C PRO A 119 1.38 7.77 4.48
N ASP A 120 0.19 7.30 4.11
CA ASP A 120 -0.74 7.99 3.21
C ASP A 120 -2.15 7.43 3.36
N GLN A 121 -3.13 8.02 2.67
CA GLN A 121 -4.52 7.56 2.68
C GLN A 121 -4.66 6.10 2.23
N SER A 122 -5.56 5.37 2.88
CA SER A 122 -5.90 3.99 2.51
C SER A 122 -6.80 3.94 1.27
N CYS A 123 -6.67 2.89 0.46
CA CYS A 123 -7.59 2.57 -0.64
C CYS A 123 -7.80 1.06 -0.77
N ASN A 124 -8.92 0.65 -1.36
CA ASN A 124 -9.24 -0.77 -1.59
C ASN A 124 -10.08 -1.00 -2.87
N GLY A 125 -10.29 0.03 -3.70
CA GLY A 125 -11.25 -0.03 -4.81
C GLY A 125 -11.08 -1.23 -5.75
N TYR A 126 -9.85 -1.61 -6.10
CA TYR A 126 -9.62 -2.78 -6.98
C TYR A 126 -10.20 -4.08 -6.43
N TRP A 127 -10.17 -4.30 -5.11
CA TRP A 127 -10.75 -5.48 -4.49
C TRP A 127 -12.28 -5.53 -4.69
N HIS A 128 -12.92 -4.35 -4.76
CA HIS A 128 -14.36 -4.19 -4.94
C HIS A 128 -14.77 -3.90 -6.38
N GLY A 129 -13.86 -4.04 -7.35
CA GLY A 129 -14.14 -3.72 -8.76
C GLY A 129 -14.36 -2.22 -9.04
N GLN A 130 -13.92 -1.35 -8.14
CA GLN A 130 -13.95 0.12 -8.26
C GLN A 130 -12.57 0.67 -8.66
N PRO A 131 -12.47 1.96 -9.06
CA PRO A 131 -11.19 2.61 -9.29
C PRO A 131 -10.21 2.42 -8.13
N GLY A 132 -8.95 2.10 -8.43
CA GLY A 132 -7.98 1.67 -7.41
C GLY A 132 -7.59 2.72 -6.36
N LEU A 133 -7.88 4.00 -6.61
CA LEU A 133 -7.67 5.09 -5.64
C LEU A 133 -8.81 5.19 -4.62
N ASP A 134 -9.96 4.58 -4.90
CA ASP A 134 -11.14 4.72 -4.06
C ASP A 134 -11.01 3.89 -2.79
N LEU A 135 -11.62 4.42 -1.73
CA LEU A 135 -11.88 3.69 -0.50
C LEU A 135 -13.37 3.36 -0.47
N VAL A 136 -13.68 2.07 -0.51
CA VAL A 136 -15.02 1.52 -0.44
C VAL A 136 -15.24 1.04 0.98
N ASP A 137 -16.22 1.63 1.67
CA ASP A 137 -16.63 1.15 2.99
C ASP A 137 -17.47 -0.13 2.86
N ALA A 138 -17.09 -1.16 3.62
CA ALA A 138 -17.74 -2.47 3.59
C ALA A 138 -19.26 -2.40 3.92
N GLU A 139 -19.70 -1.42 4.72
CA GLU A 139 -21.12 -1.21 5.02
C GLU A 139 -21.93 -0.77 3.79
N ALA A 140 -21.33 -0.06 2.84
CA ALA A 140 -22.01 0.42 1.63
C ALA A 140 -22.29 -0.69 0.60
N LEU A 141 -21.59 -1.83 0.70
CA LEU A 141 -21.74 -2.96 -0.24
C LEU A 141 -22.87 -3.92 0.14
N VAL A 142 -23.33 -3.91 1.38
CA VAL A 142 -24.47 -4.75 1.84
C VAL A 142 -25.82 -4.11 1.47
N ALA A 143 -25.81 -2.82 1.12
CA ALA A 143 -27.00 -2.06 0.75
C ALA A 143 -27.37 -2.11 -0.74
N ASN A 144 -26.64 -2.84 -1.58
CA ASN A 144 -26.90 -3.03 -3.01
C ASN A 144 -27.04 -4.49 -3.40
#